data_AF-A0A1D8U2E0-F1
#
_entry.id   AF-A0A1D8U2E0-F1
#
_cell.length_a   1.000
_cell.length_b   1.000
_cell.length_c   1.000
_cell.angle_alpha   90.00
_cell.angle_beta   90.00
_cell.angle_gamma   90.00
#
_symmetry.space_group_name_H-M   'P 1'
#
loop_
_entity.id
_entity.type
_entity.pdbx_description
1 polymer ?
#
loop_
_entity_poly.entity_id
_entity_poly.type
_entity_poly.pdbx_seq_one_letter_code
_entity_poly.pdbx_strand_id
1 'polypeptide(L)'
;MWDSIRADFEAVFEKDPAACSWLEVLTCYPGLQAVTVHRFAHILYRHRLFWLSRFVSYIVRWLTGIDIHPGATLGRGIFIDHGAGVVIGQTAIVGDGTLIYQGVTLGGTGKQLGKRHPTVGKNVIVGAGAKILGDIEIGNNSRIGAGSVVLRSVPSDCTVVGIPGRIVRQFAKPISPLAHSNIPDPVANVVDKLIQRIDELEIKLNQLQQCREMQFTEKLLCQAPAINLSHNTNLDSRQLAKVD
;
A
#
# COMPACT_ATOMS: atom_id res chain seq x y z
N MET A 1 -20.65 -27.01 2.08
CA MET A 1 -19.70 -26.94 3.24
C MET A 1 -18.49 -27.79 2.96
N TRP A 2 -18.65 -29.09 2.70
CA TRP A 2 -17.55 -30.00 2.34
C TRP A 2 -16.72 -29.50 1.14
N ASP A 3 -17.38 -29.05 0.07
CA ASP A 3 -16.67 -28.49 -1.09
C ASP A 3 -15.85 -27.24 -0.74
N SER A 4 -16.32 -26.45 0.24
CA SER A 4 -15.60 -25.25 0.69
C SER A 4 -14.36 -25.62 1.48
N ILE A 5 -14.47 -26.58 2.41
CA ILE A 5 -13.34 -27.09 3.20
C ILE A 5 -12.30 -27.72 2.28
N ARG A 6 -12.75 -28.50 1.28
CA ARG A 6 -11.87 -29.07 0.27
C ARG A 6 -11.12 -27.99 -0.52
N ALA A 7 -11.83 -26.96 -0.98
CA ALA A 7 -11.21 -25.84 -1.68
C ALA A 7 -10.23 -25.06 -0.78
N ASP A 8 -10.54 -24.88 0.52
CA ASP A 8 -9.63 -24.23 1.48
C ASP A 8 -8.35 -25.06 1.68
N PHE A 9 -8.48 -26.40 1.75
CA PHE A 9 -7.36 -27.32 1.86
C PHE A 9 -6.47 -27.32 0.60
N GLU A 10 -7.08 -27.39 -0.59
CA GLU A 10 -6.37 -27.32 -1.87
C GLU A 10 -5.64 -25.97 -2.04
N ALA A 11 -6.23 -24.87 -1.57
CA ALA A 11 -5.62 -23.55 -1.63
C ALA A 11 -4.33 -23.42 -0.79
N VAL A 12 -4.17 -24.21 0.27
CA VAL A 12 -2.91 -24.23 1.05
C VAL A 12 -1.77 -24.73 0.18
N PHE A 13 -1.94 -25.87 -0.50
CA PHE A 13 -0.91 -26.46 -1.36
C PHE A 13 -0.61 -25.61 -2.60
N GLU A 14 -1.61 -24.91 -3.13
CA GLU A 14 -1.41 -24.04 -4.30
C GLU A 14 -0.60 -22.78 -3.97
N LYS A 15 -0.81 -22.21 -2.78
CA LYS A 15 -0.31 -20.88 -2.43
C LYS A 15 0.90 -20.89 -1.50
N ASP A 16 1.10 -21.96 -0.74
CA ASP A 16 2.21 -22.08 0.20
C ASP A 16 3.26 -23.10 -0.29
N PRO A 17 4.44 -22.64 -0.72
CA PRO A 17 5.55 -23.52 -1.09
C PRO A 17 6.07 -24.38 0.07
N ALA A 18 5.79 -24.01 1.32
CA ALA A 18 6.24 -24.76 2.50
C ALA A 18 5.36 -25.97 2.82
N ALA A 19 4.14 -26.05 2.26
CA ALA A 19 3.20 -27.13 2.52
C ALA A 19 3.65 -28.45 1.88
N CYS A 20 4.38 -29.27 2.66
CA CYS A 20 5.00 -30.50 2.16
C CYS A 20 4.15 -31.76 2.37
N SER A 21 3.28 -31.79 3.39
CA SER A 21 2.47 -32.98 3.71
C SER A 21 1.05 -32.65 4.15
N TRP A 22 0.09 -33.54 3.80
CA TRP A 22 -1.32 -33.37 4.16
C TRP A 22 -1.57 -33.41 5.67
N LEU A 23 -0.78 -34.19 6.42
CA LEU A 23 -0.91 -34.30 7.87
C LEU A 23 -0.47 -33.00 8.53
N GLU A 24 0.66 -32.44 8.12
CA GLU A 24 1.15 -31.14 8.56
C GLU A 24 0.13 -30.03 8.26
N VAL A 25 -0.43 -30.00 7.04
CA VAL A 25 -1.46 -29.02 6.69
C VAL A 25 -2.69 -29.15 7.59
N LEU A 26 -3.09 -30.37 7.95
CA LEU A 26 -4.24 -30.57 8.83
C LEU A 26 -3.95 -30.17 10.29
N THR A 27 -2.77 -30.50 10.81
CA THR A 27 -2.45 -30.33 12.24
C THR A 27 -1.76 -29.02 12.58
N CYS A 28 -0.99 -28.45 11.66
CA CYS A 28 -0.06 -27.35 11.90
C CYS A 28 -0.41 -26.06 11.15
N TYR A 29 -1.52 -26.01 10.40
CA TYR A 29 -1.98 -24.77 9.76
C TYR A 29 -3.16 -24.14 10.53
N PRO A 30 -2.88 -23.17 11.43
CA PRO A 30 -3.93 -22.54 12.24
C PRO A 30 -4.96 -21.80 11.37
N GLY A 31 -4.56 -21.28 10.21
CA GLY A 31 -5.45 -20.63 9.26
C GLY A 31 -6.54 -21.55 8.72
N LEU A 32 -6.16 -22.75 8.26
CA LEU A 32 -7.11 -23.75 7.78
C LEU A 32 -8.07 -24.20 8.89
N GLN A 33 -7.53 -24.44 10.09
CA GLN A 33 -8.32 -24.82 11.26
C GLN A 33 -9.34 -23.72 11.62
N ALA A 34 -8.92 -22.46 11.65
CA ALA A 34 -9.79 -21.34 11.98
C ALA A 34 -10.91 -21.14 10.94
N VAL A 35 -10.61 -21.22 9.64
CA VAL A 35 -11.63 -21.12 8.58
C VAL A 35 -12.61 -22.28 8.66
N THR A 36 -12.12 -23.51 8.87
CA THR A 36 -12.95 -24.70 8.98
C THR A 36 -13.92 -24.60 10.16
N VAL A 37 -13.43 -24.28 11.35
CA VAL A 37 -14.28 -24.15 12.55
C VAL A 37 -15.22 -22.94 12.44
N HIS A 38 -14.79 -21.83 11.82
CA HIS A 38 -15.67 -20.69 11.54
C HIS A 38 -16.86 -21.11 10.69
N ARG A 39 -16.71 -21.99 9.69
CA ARG A 39 -17.86 -22.46 8.89
C ARG A 39 -18.90 -23.18 9.75
N PHE A 40 -18.49 -23.97 10.73
CA PHE A 40 -19.41 -24.58 11.71
C PHE A 40 -20.03 -23.52 12.64
N ALA A 41 -19.23 -22.58 13.16
CA ALA A 41 -19.72 -21.49 14.00
C ALA A 41 -20.73 -20.60 13.26
N HIS A 42 -20.51 -20.35 11.97
CA HIS A 42 -21.40 -19.59 11.10
C HIS A 42 -22.75 -20.30 10.90
N ILE A 43 -22.77 -21.63 10.79
CA ILE A 43 -24.02 -22.40 10.75
C ILE A 43 -24.80 -22.21 12.05
N LEU A 44 -24.14 -22.34 13.21
CA LEU A 44 -24.77 -22.10 14.51
C LEU A 44 -25.31 -20.66 14.62
N TYR A 45 -24.56 -19.68 14.11
CA TYR A 45 -24.98 -18.28 14.05
C TYR A 45 -26.24 -18.11 13.19
N ARG A 46 -26.33 -18.76 12.03
CA ARG A 46 -27.51 -18.73 11.15
C ARG A 46 -28.74 -19.40 11.77
N HIS A 47 -28.54 -20.40 12.63
CA HIS A 47 -29.61 -21.02 13.44
C HIS A 47 -29.97 -20.21 14.70
N ARG A 48 -29.48 -18.96 14.84
CA ARG A 48 -29.72 -18.07 15.99
C ARG A 48 -29.16 -18.58 17.32
N LEU A 49 -28.25 -19.56 17.30
CA LEU A 49 -27.51 -20.02 18.48
C LEU A 49 -26.30 -19.10 18.74
N PHE A 50 -26.58 -17.82 18.98
CA PHE A 50 -25.56 -16.77 18.98
C PHE A 50 -24.49 -16.97 20.06
N TRP A 51 -24.89 -17.31 21.28
CA TRP A 51 -23.94 -17.56 22.37
C TRP A 51 -22.99 -18.71 22.03
N LEU A 52 -23.53 -19.83 21.56
CA LEU A 52 -22.74 -21.01 21.21
C LEU A 52 -21.78 -20.71 20.05
N SER A 53 -22.26 -20.03 19.01
CA SER A 53 -21.40 -19.61 17.90
C SER A 53 -20.24 -18.71 18.35
N ARG A 54 -20.50 -17.76 19.28
CA ARG A 54 -19.47 -16.89 19.85
C ARG A 54 -18.48 -17.66 20.70
N PHE A 55 -18.95 -18.60 21.50
CA PHE A 55 -18.11 -19.43 22.35
C PHE A 55 -17.16 -20.31 21.52
N VAL A 56 -17.66 -20.91 20.43
CA VAL A 56 -16.83 -21.66 19.48
C VAL A 56 -15.76 -20.77 18.86
N SER A 57 -16.12 -19.58 18.35
CA SER A 57 -15.11 -18.63 17.83
C SER A 57 -14.10 -18.19 18.89
N TYR A 58 -14.49 -18.07 20.15
CA TYR A 58 -13.57 -17.73 21.24
C TYR A 58 -12.52 -18.83 21.48
N ILE A 59 -12.93 -20.11 21.47
CA ILE A 59 -12.00 -21.24 21.58
C ILE A 59 -11.02 -21.25 20.41
N VAL A 60 -11.51 -21.06 19.19
CA VAL A 60 -10.65 -20.99 17.98
C VAL A 60 -9.63 -19.86 18.11
N ARG A 61 -10.07 -18.67 18.53
CA ARG A 61 -9.17 -17.54 18.77
C ARG A 61 -8.12 -17.87 19.82
N TRP A 62 -8.49 -18.54 20.90
CA TRP A 62 -7.56 -18.91 21.96
C TRP A 62 -6.49 -19.90 21.47
N LEU A 63 -6.87 -20.86 20.63
CA LEU A 63 -5.94 -21.87 20.09
C LEU A 63 -5.07 -21.35 18.94
N THR A 64 -5.63 -20.52 18.05
CA THR A 64 -5.00 -20.14 16.77
C THR A 64 -4.50 -18.70 16.72
N GLY A 65 -4.95 -17.83 17.62
CA GLY A 65 -4.71 -16.38 17.55
C GLY A 65 -5.49 -15.66 16.43
N ILE A 66 -6.42 -16.34 15.75
CA ILE A 66 -7.26 -15.78 14.68
C ILE A 66 -8.67 -15.50 15.23
N ASP A 67 -9.12 -14.25 15.17
CA ASP A 67 -10.47 -13.84 15.60
C ASP A 67 -11.38 -13.66 14.38
N ILE A 68 -12.22 -14.65 14.10
CA ILE A 68 -13.28 -14.57 13.08
C ILE A 68 -14.62 -14.54 13.78
N HIS A 69 -15.36 -13.44 13.62
CA HIS A 69 -16.71 -13.35 14.15
C HIS A 69 -17.64 -14.32 13.39
N PRO A 70 -18.50 -15.12 14.07
CA PRO A 70 -19.40 -16.07 13.41
C PRO A 70 -20.37 -15.47 12.37
N GLY A 71 -20.56 -14.16 12.35
CA GLY A 71 -21.44 -13.47 11.41
C GLY A 71 -20.77 -13.16 10.08
N ALA A 72 -19.43 -13.22 10.04
CA ALA A 72 -18.66 -12.96 8.84
C ALA A 72 -18.97 -14.00 7.77
N THR A 73 -19.06 -13.54 6.52
CA THR A 73 -19.33 -14.42 5.37
C THR A 73 -18.01 -14.69 4.65
N LEU A 74 -17.60 -15.96 4.60
CA LEU A 74 -16.38 -16.38 3.91
C LEU A 74 -16.72 -17.19 2.66
N GLY A 75 -16.11 -16.83 1.54
CA GLY A 75 -16.10 -17.58 0.29
C GLY A 75 -15.33 -18.89 0.39
N ARG A 76 -14.96 -19.49 -0.73
CA ARG A 76 -14.21 -20.76 -0.85
C ARG A 76 -12.75 -20.53 -1.20
N GLY A 77 -11.85 -21.43 -0.82
CA GLY A 77 -10.43 -21.30 -1.14
C GLY A 77 -9.77 -20.13 -0.41
N ILE A 78 -10.28 -19.83 0.80
CA ILE A 78 -9.70 -18.80 1.66
C ILE A 78 -8.44 -19.37 2.28
N PHE A 79 -7.32 -18.70 2.06
CA PHE A 79 -6.05 -19.09 2.66
C PHE A 79 -5.61 -18.00 3.64
N ILE A 80 -5.54 -18.37 4.94
CA ILE A 80 -5.00 -17.52 5.98
C ILE A 80 -3.59 -18.04 6.30
N ASP A 81 -2.58 -17.30 5.88
CA ASP A 81 -1.18 -17.69 6.07
C ASP A 81 -0.62 -17.09 7.36
N HIS A 82 0.07 -17.92 8.15
CA HIS A 82 0.53 -17.72 9.54
C HIS A 82 -0.57 -17.38 10.56
N GLY A 83 -1.53 -16.52 10.21
CA GLY A 83 -2.80 -16.28 10.89
C GLY A 83 -2.76 -15.49 12.19
N ALA A 84 -1.65 -15.48 12.93
CA ALA A 84 -1.58 -14.81 14.22
C ALA A 84 -2.01 -13.33 14.15
N GLY A 85 -2.99 -12.94 14.97
CA GLY A 85 -3.48 -11.56 15.05
C GLY A 85 -4.41 -11.13 13.91
N VAL A 86 -4.90 -12.07 13.08
CA VAL A 86 -5.95 -11.78 12.10
C VAL A 86 -7.27 -11.52 12.82
N VAL A 87 -7.98 -10.46 12.42
CA VAL A 87 -9.28 -10.06 12.98
C VAL A 87 -10.28 -9.79 11.85
N ILE A 88 -11.36 -10.57 11.81
CA ILE A 88 -12.44 -10.46 10.81
C ILE A 88 -13.76 -10.17 11.53
N GLY A 89 -14.29 -8.96 11.33
CA GLY A 89 -15.46 -8.51 12.06
C GLY A 89 -16.80 -9.04 11.56
N GLN A 90 -17.86 -8.78 12.34
CA GLN A 90 -19.18 -9.41 12.21
C GLN A 90 -19.80 -9.33 10.83
N THR A 91 -19.71 -8.18 10.16
CA THR A 91 -20.38 -7.93 8.88
C THR A 91 -19.41 -7.97 7.71
N ALA A 92 -18.21 -8.51 7.93
CA ALA A 92 -17.21 -8.65 6.88
C ALA A 92 -17.67 -9.72 5.88
N ILE A 93 -17.37 -9.47 4.61
CA ILE A 93 -17.59 -10.42 3.52
C ILE A 93 -16.22 -10.63 2.88
N VAL A 94 -15.81 -11.89 2.70
CA VAL A 94 -14.54 -12.25 2.07
C VAL A 94 -14.82 -13.16 0.88
N GLY A 95 -14.41 -12.73 -0.31
CA GLY A 95 -14.64 -13.45 -1.56
C GLY A 95 -13.72 -14.65 -1.77
N ASP A 96 -14.11 -15.52 -2.70
CA ASP A 96 -13.40 -16.75 -3.05
C ASP A 96 -11.93 -16.50 -3.41
N GLY A 97 -11.04 -17.42 -3.03
CA GLY A 97 -9.62 -17.39 -3.41
C GLY A 97 -8.80 -16.31 -2.70
N THR A 98 -9.35 -15.61 -1.71
CA THR A 98 -8.63 -14.55 -0.99
C THR A 98 -7.48 -15.12 -0.14
N LEU A 99 -6.32 -14.45 -0.17
CA LEU A 99 -5.17 -14.72 0.68
C LEU A 99 -5.03 -13.64 1.74
N ILE A 100 -4.96 -14.03 3.00
CA ILE A 100 -4.85 -13.14 4.16
C ILE A 100 -3.63 -13.52 4.98
N TYR A 101 -2.70 -12.59 5.17
CA TYR A 101 -1.52 -12.79 6.01
C TYR A 101 -1.79 -12.44 7.49
N GLN A 102 -0.83 -12.75 8.36
CA GLN A 102 -0.87 -12.44 9.79
C GLN A 102 -1.14 -10.96 10.09
N GLY A 103 -1.77 -10.68 11.23
CA GLY A 103 -2.01 -9.33 11.72
C GLY A 103 -2.99 -8.49 10.90
N VAL A 104 -3.67 -9.07 9.90
CA VAL A 104 -4.67 -8.36 9.09
C VAL A 104 -5.92 -8.04 9.90
N THR A 105 -6.51 -6.87 9.70
CA THR A 105 -7.80 -6.50 10.31
C THR A 105 -8.81 -6.08 9.25
N LEU A 106 -9.95 -6.78 9.19
CA LEU A 106 -11.16 -6.39 8.48
C LEU A 106 -12.13 -5.81 9.52
N GLY A 107 -11.92 -4.53 9.85
CA GLY A 107 -12.47 -3.86 11.02
C GLY A 107 -13.61 -2.90 10.72
N GLY A 108 -14.40 -2.61 11.76
CA GLY A 108 -15.48 -1.64 11.66
C GLY A 108 -15.04 -0.21 11.95
N THR A 109 -15.79 0.77 11.43
CA THR A 109 -15.65 2.19 11.81
C THR A 109 -16.91 2.70 12.49
N GLY A 110 -16.75 3.47 13.57
CA GLY A 110 -17.86 4.10 14.29
C GLY A 110 -18.71 3.13 15.15
N LYS A 111 -19.83 3.64 15.67
CA LYS A 111 -20.76 2.91 16.56
C LYS A 111 -22.08 2.50 15.89
N GLN A 112 -22.21 2.67 14.57
CA GLN A 112 -23.46 2.43 13.88
C GLN A 112 -23.81 0.93 13.85
N LEU A 113 -25.10 0.66 14.01
CA LEU A 113 -25.68 -0.68 13.87
C LEU A 113 -25.82 -1.01 12.37
N GLY A 114 -25.48 -2.24 11.98
CA GLY A 114 -25.58 -2.69 10.59
C GLY A 114 -24.24 -3.05 9.92
N LYS A 115 -24.20 -2.98 8.59
CA LYS A 115 -23.01 -3.22 7.78
C LYS A 115 -21.99 -2.11 8.06
N ARG A 116 -20.78 -2.51 8.46
CA ARG A 116 -19.73 -1.60 8.95
C ARG A 116 -18.32 -2.12 8.76
N HIS A 117 -18.18 -3.36 8.30
CA HIS A 117 -16.90 -4.01 8.04
C HIS A 117 -16.74 -4.18 6.52
N PRO A 118 -15.52 -4.42 6.03
CA PRO A 118 -15.25 -4.43 4.59
C PRO A 118 -15.95 -5.57 3.84
N THR A 119 -16.12 -5.37 2.54
CA THR A 119 -16.42 -6.40 1.56
C THR A 119 -15.19 -6.61 0.70
N VAL A 120 -14.56 -7.77 0.82
CA VAL A 120 -13.37 -8.15 0.06
C VAL A 120 -13.80 -9.03 -1.11
N GLY A 121 -13.41 -8.65 -2.33
CA GLY A 121 -13.71 -9.36 -3.56
C GLY A 121 -12.97 -10.70 -3.68
N LYS A 122 -13.02 -11.29 -4.87
CA LYS A 122 -12.38 -12.57 -5.20
C LYS A 122 -10.89 -12.39 -5.49
N ASN A 123 -10.09 -13.40 -5.15
CA ASN A 123 -8.64 -13.47 -5.39
C ASN A 123 -7.87 -12.25 -4.87
N VAL A 124 -8.37 -11.63 -3.80
CA VAL A 124 -7.69 -10.50 -3.17
C VAL A 124 -6.52 -11.01 -2.33
N ILE A 125 -5.42 -10.28 -2.34
CA ILE A 125 -4.27 -10.56 -1.45
C ILE A 125 -4.21 -9.44 -0.42
N VAL A 126 -4.30 -9.79 0.85
CA VAL A 126 -4.20 -8.85 1.96
C VAL A 126 -2.90 -9.10 2.72
N GLY A 127 -1.92 -8.23 2.48
CA GLY A 127 -0.57 -8.33 3.04
C GLY A 127 -0.52 -8.21 4.56
N ALA A 128 0.57 -8.73 5.13
CA ALA A 128 0.75 -8.82 6.58
C ALA A 128 0.53 -7.48 7.28
N GLY A 129 -0.24 -7.48 8.37
CA GLY A 129 -0.49 -6.30 9.18
C GLY A 129 -1.43 -5.25 8.58
N ALA A 130 -1.96 -5.45 7.36
CA ALA A 130 -2.85 -4.47 6.74
C ALA A 130 -4.17 -4.29 7.53
N LYS A 131 -4.70 -3.07 7.51
CA LYS A 131 -5.94 -2.69 8.19
C LYS A 131 -6.92 -2.15 7.15
N ILE A 132 -8.02 -2.85 6.93
CA ILE A 132 -9.11 -2.42 6.04
C ILE A 132 -10.29 -2.09 6.95
N LEU A 133 -10.67 -0.82 6.99
CA LEU A 133 -11.59 -0.31 8.01
C LEU A 133 -12.83 0.34 7.39
N GLY A 134 -14.01 -0.06 7.88
CA GLY A 134 -15.29 0.51 7.50
C GLY A 134 -16.06 -0.32 6.48
N ASP A 135 -17.25 0.15 6.12
CA ASP A 135 -18.04 -0.42 5.03
C ASP A 135 -17.49 0.04 3.68
N ILE A 136 -16.39 -0.59 3.28
CA ILE A 136 -15.70 -0.32 2.02
C ILE A 136 -15.54 -1.60 1.21
N GLU A 137 -15.44 -1.45 -0.10
CA GLU A 137 -15.32 -2.56 -1.04
C GLU A 137 -13.90 -2.64 -1.58
N ILE A 138 -13.33 -3.84 -1.56
CA ILE A 138 -12.08 -4.15 -2.24
C ILE A 138 -12.42 -4.99 -3.47
N GLY A 139 -12.16 -4.46 -4.66
CA GLY A 139 -12.43 -5.14 -5.92
C GLY A 139 -11.65 -6.43 -6.10
N ASN A 140 -12.04 -7.20 -7.11
CA ASN A 140 -11.45 -8.51 -7.40
C ASN A 140 -9.99 -8.37 -7.84
N ASN A 141 -9.18 -9.40 -7.59
CA ASN A 141 -7.76 -9.48 -7.96
C ASN A 141 -6.89 -8.31 -7.45
N SER A 142 -7.38 -7.55 -6.47
CA SER A 142 -6.66 -6.43 -5.88
C SER A 142 -5.67 -6.92 -4.82
N ARG A 143 -4.61 -6.13 -4.60
CA ARG A 143 -3.57 -6.40 -3.60
C ARG A 143 -3.48 -5.25 -2.61
N ILE A 144 -3.58 -5.57 -1.33
CA ILE A 144 -3.33 -4.62 -0.25
C ILE A 144 -1.94 -4.93 0.29
N GLY A 145 -1.03 -3.96 0.22
CA GLY A 145 0.34 -4.14 0.68
C GLY A 145 0.42 -4.31 2.20
N ALA A 146 1.50 -4.93 2.66
CA ALA A 146 1.78 -5.09 4.07
C ALA A 146 1.75 -3.75 4.82
N GLY A 147 1.23 -3.75 6.04
CA GLY A 147 1.12 -2.56 6.91
C GLY A 147 0.19 -1.45 6.42
N SER A 148 -0.50 -1.62 5.28
CA SER A 148 -1.31 -0.55 4.70
C SER A 148 -2.62 -0.32 5.47
N VAL A 149 -3.09 0.92 5.52
CA VAL A 149 -4.37 1.28 6.17
C VAL A 149 -5.36 1.79 5.13
N VAL A 150 -6.31 0.94 4.74
CA VAL A 150 -7.28 1.22 3.68
C VAL A 150 -8.58 1.75 4.29
N LEU A 151 -8.93 2.98 3.91
CA LEU A 151 -10.10 3.72 4.43
C LEU A 151 -11.12 4.07 3.33
N ARG A 152 -10.88 3.64 2.10
CA ARG A 152 -11.72 3.93 0.92
C ARG A 152 -11.82 2.69 0.05
N SER A 153 -12.93 2.55 -0.67
CA SER A 153 -13.10 1.46 -1.63
C SER A 153 -12.02 1.48 -2.70
N VAL A 154 -11.63 0.28 -3.12
CA VAL A 154 -10.55 0.02 -4.07
C VAL A 154 -11.16 -0.69 -5.27
N PRO A 155 -10.98 -0.19 -6.50
CA PRO A 155 -11.43 -0.88 -7.70
C PRO A 155 -10.75 -2.26 -7.86
N SER A 156 -11.26 -3.08 -8.76
CA SER A 156 -10.60 -4.35 -9.12
C SER A 156 -9.23 -4.11 -9.75
N ASP A 157 -8.39 -5.15 -9.71
CA ASP A 157 -7.08 -5.20 -10.37
C ASP A 157 -6.13 -4.08 -9.92
N CYS A 158 -6.25 -3.63 -8.66
CA CYS A 158 -5.47 -2.53 -8.10
C CYS A 158 -4.50 -2.99 -7.01
N THR A 159 -3.36 -2.32 -6.87
CA THR A 159 -2.49 -2.41 -5.69
C THR A 159 -2.59 -1.16 -4.83
N VAL A 160 -2.81 -1.35 -3.53
CA VAL A 160 -2.86 -0.28 -2.54
C VAL A 160 -1.75 -0.42 -1.53
N VAL A 161 -1.02 0.67 -1.26
CA VAL A 161 0.04 0.72 -0.23
C VAL A 161 -0.02 1.99 0.61
N GLY A 162 0.55 1.91 1.81
CA GLY A 162 0.81 3.07 2.68
C GLY A 162 -0.27 3.37 3.72
N ILE A 163 -0.04 4.44 4.47
CA ILE A 163 -0.90 4.90 5.57
C ILE A 163 -1.14 6.42 5.39
N PRO A 164 -2.35 6.86 5.00
CA PRO A 164 -3.45 6.06 4.50
C PRO A 164 -3.13 5.42 3.14
N GLY A 165 -3.75 4.27 2.86
CA GLY A 165 -3.53 3.48 1.66
C GLY A 165 -3.91 4.25 0.39
N ARG A 166 -3.00 4.26 -0.59
CA ARG A 166 -3.19 4.86 -1.91
C ARG A 166 -3.02 3.81 -3.00
N ILE A 167 -3.81 3.93 -4.06
CA ILE A 167 -3.67 3.08 -5.25
C ILE A 167 -2.40 3.47 -5.97
N VAL A 168 -1.49 2.52 -6.16
CA VAL A 168 -0.18 2.74 -6.82
C VAL A 168 -0.06 2.05 -8.17
N ARG A 169 -0.92 1.07 -8.45
CA ARG A 169 -0.91 0.35 -9.73
C ARG A 169 -2.30 -0.14 -10.08
N GLN A 170 -2.72 0.07 -11.32
CA GLN A 170 -3.84 -0.62 -11.95
C GLN A 170 -3.23 -1.65 -12.90
N PHE A 171 -3.49 -2.93 -12.68
CA PHE A 171 -2.92 -4.01 -13.47
C PHE A 171 -3.67 -4.18 -14.79
N ALA A 172 -2.93 -4.46 -15.86
CA ALA A 172 -3.46 -5.06 -17.08
C ALA A 172 -3.21 -6.59 -17.14
N LYS A 173 -2.40 -7.16 -16.21
CA LYS A 173 -2.05 -8.59 -16.13
C LYS A 173 -1.84 -9.06 -14.67
N PRO A 174 -2.15 -10.34 -14.35
CA PRO A 174 -2.02 -10.87 -12.99
C PRO A 174 -0.55 -10.96 -12.54
N ILE A 175 -0.27 -10.58 -11.28
CA ILE A 175 1.05 -10.69 -10.65
C ILE A 175 1.06 -11.87 -9.67
N SER A 176 2.16 -12.63 -9.67
CA SER A 176 2.41 -13.71 -8.71
C SER A 176 2.13 -13.27 -7.26
N PRO A 177 1.35 -14.03 -6.47
CA PRO A 177 0.97 -13.68 -5.10
C PRO A 177 2.15 -13.32 -4.19
N LEU A 178 3.32 -13.90 -4.43
CA LEU A 178 4.51 -13.76 -3.58
C LEU A 178 5.37 -12.52 -3.89
N ALA A 179 5.09 -11.79 -4.97
CA ALA A 179 5.90 -10.65 -5.41
C ALA A 179 5.65 -9.36 -4.59
N HIS A 180 5.98 -9.38 -3.30
CA HIS A 180 5.80 -8.22 -2.40
C HIS A 180 6.85 -7.11 -2.62
N SER A 181 8.02 -7.44 -3.18
CA SER A 181 9.15 -6.49 -3.32
C SER A 181 9.00 -5.49 -4.47
N ASN A 182 8.12 -5.74 -5.44
CA ASN A 182 8.01 -4.95 -6.68
C ASN A 182 6.84 -3.95 -6.68
N ILE A 183 6.46 -3.44 -5.51
CA ILE A 183 5.35 -2.49 -5.37
C ILE A 183 5.92 -1.05 -5.39
N PRO A 184 5.43 -0.16 -6.27
CA PRO A 184 5.93 1.21 -6.34
C PRO A 184 5.63 2.01 -5.06
N ASP A 185 6.61 2.80 -4.61
CA ASP A 185 6.49 3.68 -3.46
C ASP A 185 5.88 5.03 -3.87
N PRO A 186 4.64 5.36 -3.44
CA PRO A 186 4.00 6.61 -3.79
C PRO A 186 4.67 7.83 -3.15
N VAL A 187 5.33 7.65 -2.00
CA VAL A 187 6.02 8.74 -1.31
C VAL A 187 7.29 9.10 -2.05
N ALA A 188 8.12 8.11 -2.41
CA ALA A 188 9.32 8.32 -3.22
C ALA A 188 9.01 9.09 -4.51
N ASN A 189 7.97 8.66 -5.25
CA ASN A 189 7.54 9.35 -6.48
C ASN A 189 7.13 10.81 -6.27
N VAL A 190 6.54 11.16 -5.12
CA VAL A 190 6.20 12.55 -4.80
C VAL A 190 7.44 13.34 -4.42
N VAL A 191 8.35 12.75 -3.64
CA VAL A 191 9.63 13.37 -3.27
C VAL A 191 10.45 13.70 -4.51
N ASP A 192 10.57 12.77 -5.47
CA ASP A 192 11.29 13.00 -6.71
C ASP A 192 10.71 14.17 -7.53
N LYS A 193 9.38 14.26 -7.61
CA LYS A 193 8.70 15.39 -8.28
C LYS A 193 8.91 16.72 -7.57
N LEU A 194 8.96 16.70 -6.23
CA LEU A 194 9.24 17.90 -5.46
C LEU A 194 10.70 18.36 -5.64
N ILE A 195 11.66 17.43 -5.66
CA ILE A 195 13.07 17.73 -5.94
C ILE A 195 13.22 18.33 -7.33
N GLN A 196 12.65 17.70 -8.37
CA GLN A 196 12.66 18.26 -9.73
C GLN A 196 12.08 19.68 -9.77
N ARG A 197 11.02 19.95 -9.00
CA ARG A 197 10.43 21.28 -8.94
C ARG A 197 11.32 22.29 -8.22
N ILE A 198 12.06 21.88 -7.19
CA ILE A 198 13.05 22.72 -6.51
C ILE A 198 14.16 23.08 -7.49
N ASP A 199 14.71 22.10 -8.21
CA ASP A 199 15.76 22.33 -9.22
C ASP A 199 15.30 23.33 -10.29
N GLU A 200 14.08 23.18 -10.81
CA GLU A 200 13.49 24.11 -11.77
C GLU A 200 13.34 25.55 -11.21
N LEU A 201 13.01 25.68 -9.93
CA LEU A 201 12.84 26.98 -9.27
C LEU A 201 14.20 27.64 -9.00
N GLU A 202 15.21 26.87 -8.62
CA GLU A 202 16.59 27.36 -8.44
C GLU A 202 17.19 27.88 -9.76
N ILE A 203 16.98 27.15 -10.86
CA ILE A 203 17.40 27.61 -12.20
C ILE A 203 16.74 28.95 -12.54
N LYS A 204 15.43 29.09 -12.31
CA LYS A 204 14.70 30.34 -12.58
C LYS A 204 15.16 31.49 -11.68
N LEU A 205 15.44 31.23 -10.41
CA LEU A 205 15.97 32.24 -9.49
C LEU A 205 17.32 32.77 -9.95
N ASN A 206 18.23 31.87 -10.36
CA ASN A 206 19.54 32.24 -10.88
C ASN A 206 19.42 33.08 -12.17
N GLN A 207 18.52 32.72 -13.08
CA GLN A 207 18.25 33.49 -14.29
C GLN A 207 17.72 34.90 -13.96
N LEU A 208 16.79 35.00 -13.02
CA LEU A 208 16.24 36.30 -12.60
C LEU A 208 17.30 37.18 -11.90
N GLN A 209 18.18 36.59 -11.09
CA GLN A 209 19.31 37.32 -10.50
C GLN A 209 20.27 37.85 -11.56
N GLN A 210 20.66 37.01 -12.54
CA GLN A 210 21.50 37.46 -13.66
C GLN A 210 20.85 38.56 -14.49
N CYS A 211 19.56 38.44 -14.84
CA CYS A 211 18.86 39.50 -15.55
C CYS A 211 18.80 40.80 -14.74
N ARG A 212 18.60 40.72 -13.43
CA ARG A 212 18.58 41.89 -12.55
C ARG A 212 19.95 42.56 -12.45
N GLU A 213 21.02 41.78 -12.37
CA GLU A 213 22.40 42.28 -12.39
C GLU A 213 22.75 42.94 -13.73
N MET A 214 22.33 42.35 -14.85
CA MET A 214 22.49 42.95 -16.19
C MET A 214 21.71 44.26 -16.33
N GLN A 215 20.46 44.31 -15.86
CA GLN A 215 19.67 45.55 -15.88
C GLN A 215 20.28 46.65 -15.01
N PHE A 216 20.88 46.27 -13.88
CA PHE A 216 21.55 47.22 -12.99
C PHE A 216 22.84 47.76 -13.63
N THR A 217 23.64 46.90 -14.26
CA THR A 217 24.85 47.31 -14.99
C THR A 217 24.53 48.16 -16.22
N GLU A 218 23.50 47.81 -17.02
CA GLU A 218 23.04 48.66 -18.14
C GLU A 218 22.60 50.05 -17.65
N LYS A 219 21.83 50.13 -16.55
CA LYS A 219 21.44 51.43 -15.98
C LYS A 219 22.65 52.24 -15.50
N LEU A 220 23.65 51.61 -14.91
CA LEU A 220 24.87 52.29 -14.47
C LEU A 220 25.67 52.83 -15.66
N LEU A 221 25.79 52.04 -16.74
CA LEU A 221 26.47 52.41 -17.98
C LEU A 221 25.77 53.57 -18.72
N CYS A 222 24.43 53.56 -18.78
CA CYS A 222 23.67 54.65 -19.40
C CYS A 222 23.68 55.96 -18.58
N GLN A 223 24.03 55.92 -17.29
CA GLN A 223 24.15 57.10 -16.42
C GLN A 223 25.60 57.60 -16.27
N ALA A 224 26.58 56.91 -16.83
CA ALA A 224 27.97 57.34 -16.79
C ALA A 224 28.19 58.53 -17.76
N PRO A 225 28.86 59.61 -17.33
CA PRO A 225 29.15 60.74 -18.21
C PRO A 225 30.05 60.30 -19.38
N ALA A 226 29.76 60.78 -20.58
CA ALA A 226 30.57 60.50 -21.77
C ALA A 226 32.00 61.02 -21.56
N ILE A 227 32.94 60.11 -21.30
CA ILE A 227 34.36 60.45 -21.25
C ILE A 227 34.81 60.67 -22.69
N ASN A 228 35.02 61.94 -23.02
CA ASN A 228 35.51 62.38 -24.33
C ASN A 228 36.98 61.95 -24.47
N LEU A 229 37.22 60.84 -25.18
CA LEU A 229 38.55 60.42 -25.60
C LEU A 229 38.96 61.23 -26.84
N SER A 230 39.22 62.53 -26.64
CA SER A 230 39.94 63.32 -27.64
C SER A 230 41.44 63.12 -27.45
N HIS A 231 42.05 62.47 -28.44
CA HIS A 231 43.43 62.64 -28.90
C HIS A 231 44.44 63.22 -27.90
N ASN A 232 45.43 62.40 -27.50
CA ASN A 232 46.76 62.94 -27.27
C ASN A 232 47.81 62.06 -27.96
N THR A 233 48.04 62.37 -29.23
CA THR A 233 49.24 61.99 -29.96
C THR A 233 50.37 62.90 -29.48
N ASN A 234 51.31 62.37 -28.69
CA ASN A 234 52.76 62.49 -28.92
C ASN A 234 53.62 62.25 -27.67
N LEU A 235 54.78 61.62 -27.94
CA LEU A 235 56.03 61.54 -27.16
C LEU A 235 56.01 60.49 -26.03
N ASP A 236 56.99 59.59 -25.88
CA ASP A 236 58.38 59.73 -26.25
C ASP A 236 59.06 58.36 -26.47
N SER A 237 59.89 58.31 -27.49
CA SER A 237 60.84 57.25 -27.79
C SER A 237 62.04 57.35 -26.84
N ARG A 238 62.20 56.39 -25.92
CA ARG A 238 63.49 55.87 -25.38
C ARG A 238 63.25 55.16 -24.04
N GLN A 239 63.36 53.84 -24.04
CA GLN A 239 64.37 53.11 -23.26
C GLN A 239 64.23 51.61 -23.49
N LEU A 240 65.20 51.07 -24.23
CA LEU A 240 65.60 49.67 -24.17
C LEU A 240 66.12 49.36 -22.76
N ALA A 241 65.73 48.23 -22.17
CA ALA A 241 66.67 47.24 -21.61
C ALA A 241 65.93 46.04 -21.00
N LYS A 242 66.20 44.86 -21.59
CA LYS A 242 66.40 43.53 -20.98
C LYS A 242 66.02 43.34 -19.51
N VAL A 243 65.37 42.21 -19.18
CA VAL A 243 66.01 41.07 -18.49
C VAL A 243 65.23 39.80 -18.88
N ASP A 244 66.00 38.72 -19.01
CA ASP A 244 65.70 37.36 -19.50
C ASP A 244 64.63 36.58 -18.74
#